data_AF-M0BLC9-F1
#
_entry.id   AF-M0BLC9-F1
#
_cell.length_a   1.000
_cell.length_b   1.000
_cell.length_c   1.000
_cell.angle_alpha   90.00
_cell.angle_beta   90.00
_cell.angle_gamma   90.00
#
_symmetry.space_group_name_H-M   'P 1'
#
loop_
_entity.id
_entity.type
_entity.pdbx_description
1 polymer ?
#
loop_
_entity_poly.entity_id
_entity_poly.type
_entity_poly.pdbx_seq_one_letter_code
_entity_poly.pdbx_strand_id
1 'polypeptide(L)'
;MRPSRRTVLKVAGGVGLGGAGIAYWNRRWLRRRDDVDAIETTLKVTVPTVANPVTVTDAHLDAAYSWAREHVETTERKLPEMEAEAEHLENANEDLAGNAPDEIEASADRHEALTAYRLAVASSAMARGNHLEPAEGLGSDELRDAHKTLGEELDAFDTSYVGESLTRTVVQASHAESLTHSAESRYTNAPEYMAGDRSNSAMAWERVATGRVALHDAEWFQEVLATDDTVDRTEALEACNDRLAERIESATDGVQWEDEHGMNTWASGRWRAAQMDHRYEPDDAKSDGRLALAVSIQAEWATVAETLAEFDDVPGWGELGDADIGLLDDVGELVAEKRSASDRLSTTADAVGTDPLGAHLLRRTIQNVELADSSLDHLQENVRSYETAEWQTELDRAALRYRSAAADADAIPTIVSLVADGS
;
A
#
# COMPACT_ATOMS: atom_id res chain seq x y z
N MET A 1 -77.08 -8.28 -27.54
CA MET A 1 -75.88 -9.10 -27.23
C MET A 1 -75.56 -8.99 -25.75
N ARG A 2 -75.77 -10.07 -25.00
CA ARG A 2 -75.12 -10.41 -23.70
C ARG A 2 -73.97 -11.40 -24.03
N PRO A 3 -73.07 -11.83 -23.11
CA PRO A 3 -72.60 -11.28 -21.81
C PRO A 3 -71.06 -11.43 -21.60
N SER A 4 -70.59 -11.21 -20.36
CA SER A 4 -69.54 -11.99 -19.64
C SER A 4 -68.13 -11.40 -19.41
N ARG A 5 -67.94 -10.92 -18.16
CA ARG A 5 -66.87 -11.21 -17.17
C ARG A 5 -65.48 -11.65 -17.63
N ARG A 6 -64.46 -10.94 -17.12
CA ARG A 6 -63.18 -11.43 -16.53
C ARG A 6 -62.67 -10.30 -15.62
N THR A 7 -62.72 -10.38 -14.29
CA THR A 7 -61.88 -11.16 -13.35
C THR A 7 -60.38 -10.92 -13.54
N VAL A 8 -59.78 -10.05 -12.71
CA VAL A 8 -58.44 -10.24 -12.15
C VAL A 8 -58.54 -9.80 -10.67
N LEU A 9 -59.00 -10.71 -9.82
CA LEU A 9 -58.19 -11.36 -8.78
C LEU A 9 -57.71 -10.41 -7.67
N LYS A 10 -58.59 -10.26 -6.66
CA LYS A 10 -58.16 -10.33 -5.26
C LYS A 10 -57.43 -11.65 -5.07
N VAL A 11 -56.13 -11.59 -4.80
CA VAL A 11 -55.45 -12.59 -3.96
C VAL A 11 -54.99 -11.86 -2.71
N ALA A 12 -55.86 -11.91 -1.70
CA ALA A 12 -55.40 -11.99 -0.32
C ALA A 12 -55.13 -13.48 -0.06
N GLY A 13 -53.94 -13.82 0.46
CA GLY A 13 -53.70 -15.15 1.01
C GLY A 13 -52.27 -15.67 0.85
N GLY A 14 -51.39 -15.29 1.78
CA GLY A 14 -50.43 -16.24 2.38
C GLY A 14 -49.12 -16.53 1.65
N VAL A 15 -48.15 -15.62 1.76
CA VAL A 15 -46.71 -15.89 2.04
C VAL A 15 -46.21 -14.60 2.74
N GLY A 16 -46.17 -14.51 4.07
CA GLY A 16 -45.05 -15.03 4.86
C GLY A 16 -43.79 -14.16 4.69
N LEU A 17 -43.70 -13.02 5.41
CA LEU A 17 -42.47 -12.30 5.82
C LEU A 17 -41.33 -12.00 4.81
N GLY A 18 -41.44 -12.27 3.50
CA GLY A 18 -40.38 -12.02 2.50
C GLY A 18 -40.59 -10.81 1.58
N GLY A 19 -41.84 -10.36 1.38
CA GLY A 19 -42.17 -9.30 0.41
C GLY A 19 -41.95 -7.87 0.90
N ALA A 20 -42.05 -7.62 2.22
CA ALA A 20 -41.77 -6.30 2.80
C ALA A 20 -40.29 -5.95 2.71
N GLY A 21 -39.42 -6.95 2.89
CA GLY A 21 -38.00 -6.87 2.55
C GLY A 21 -37.84 -6.50 1.08
N ILE A 22 -38.28 -7.33 0.14
CA ILE A 22 -38.04 -7.12 -1.31
C ILE A 22 -38.56 -5.74 -1.79
N ALA A 23 -39.72 -5.27 -1.30
CA ALA A 23 -40.24 -3.94 -1.63
C ALA A 23 -39.45 -2.80 -0.97
N TYR A 24 -38.92 -2.99 0.23
CA TYR A 24 -38.01 -2.07 0.92
C TYR A 24 -36.65 -1.99 0.22
N TRP A 25 -36.05 -3.13 -0.12
CA TRP A 25 -34.80 -3.26 -0.89
C TRP A 25 -34.93 -2.62 -2.28
N ASN A 26 -36.05 -2.84 -2.98
CA ASN A 26 -36.30 -2.20 -4.28
C ASN A 26 -36.55 -0.69 -4.17
N ARG A 27 -37.14 -0.19 -3.06
CA ARG A 27 -37.32 1.25 -2.84
C ARG A 27 -36.00 1.96 -2.51
N ARG A 28 -35.09 1.33 -1.78
CA ARG A 28 -33.73 1.86 -1.55
C ARG A 28 -32.97 1.98 -2.87
N TRP A 29 -32.96 0.92 -3.67
CA TRP A 29 -32.34 0.94 -5.00
C TRP A 29 -32.90 2.03 -5.91
N LEU A 30 -34.24 2.19 -5.96
CA LEU A 30 -34.87 3.24 -6.78
C LEU A 30 -34.56 4.67 -6.30
N ARG A 31 -34.31 4.87 -5.00
CA ARG A 31 -33.96 6.19 -4.43
C ARG A 31 -32.49 6.57 -4.65
N ARG A 32 -31.61 5.58 -4.74
CA ARG A 32 -30.15 5.74 -4.91
C ARG A 32 -29.71 5.66 -6.37
N ARG A 33 -30.64 5.66 -7.32
CA ARG A 33 -30.30 5.50 -8.73
C ARG A 33 -29.41 6.64 -9.22
N ASP A 34 -29.76 7.87 -8.83
CA ASP A 34 -29.00 9.06 -9.20
C ASP A 34 -27.60 9.03 -8.53
N ASP A 35 -27.50 8.57 -7.28
CA ASP A 35 -26.22 8.35 -6.59
C ASP A 35 -25.36 7.31 -7.30
N VAL A 36 -25.94 6.19 -7.73
CA VAL A 36 -25.22 5.15 -8.49
C VAL A 36 -24.72 5.69 -9.82
N ASP A 37 -25.53 6.46 -10.55
CA ASP A 37 -25.11 7.07 -11.81
C ASP A 37 -23.97 8.10 -11.59
N ALA A 38 -23.97 8.81 -10.46
CA ALA A 38 -22.91 9.73 -10.06
C ALA A 38 -21.63 9.00 -9.61
N ILE A 39 -21.73 7.91 -8.85
CA ILE A 39 -20.61 7.03 -8.51
C ILE A 39 -19.97 6.49 -9.80
N GLU A 40 -20.77 5.93 -10.71
CA GLU A 40 -20.26 5.43 -12.00
C GLU A 40 -19.56 6.53 -12.81
N THR A 41 -20.06 7.76 -12.75
CA THR A 41 -19.44 8.90 -13.44
C THR A 41 -18.14 9.32 -12.77
N THR A 42 -18.09 9.27 -11.43
CA THR A 42 -16.89 9.54 -10.63
C THR A 42 -15.81 8.50 -10.94
N LEU A 43 -16.14 7.20 -10.91
CA LEU A 43 -15.19 6.12 -11.20
C LEU A 43 -14.61 6.19 -12.63
N LYS A 44 -15.31 6.82 -13.59
CA LYS A 44 -14.81 7.07 -14.96
C LYS A 44 -13.79 8.21 -15.06
N VAL A 45 -13.65 9.07 -14.04
CA VAL A 45 -12.60 10.09 -14.00
C VAL A 45 -11.28 9.39 -13.72
N THR A 46 -10.34 9.46 -14.66
CA THR A 46 -9.00 8.88 -14.50
C THR A 46 -8.09 9.83 -13.73
N VAL A 47 -7.21 9.27 -12.90
CA VAL A 47 -6.06 9.98 -12.32
C VAL A 47 -4.80 9.70 -13.14
N PRO A 48 -3.77 10.58 -13.08
CA PRO A 48 -2.52 10.34 -13.80
C PRO A 48 -1.81 9.08 -13.30
N THR A 49 -1.13 8.39 -14.20
CA THR A 49 -0.25 7.27 -13.85
C THR A 49 1.17 7.79 -13.62
N VAL A 50 1.75 7.50 -12.45
CA VAL A 50 3.10 7.90 -12.08
C VAL A 50 3.99 6.66 -11.98
N ALA A 51 5.11 6.66 -12.68
CA ALA A 51 6.06 5.54 -12.68
C ALA A 51 6.62 5.28 -11.27
N ASN A 52 6.94 4.02 -10.96
CA ASN A 52 7.58 3.69 -9.70
C ASN A 52 8.98 4.35 -9.66
N PRO A 53 9.30 5.17 -8.64
CA PRO A 53 10.57 5.89 -8.58
C PRO A 53 11.75 5.00 -8.17
N VAL A 54 11.50 3.80 -7.64
CA VAL A 54 12.55 2.84 -7.32
C VAL A 54 13.02 2.18 -8.62
N THR A 55 14.31 2.27 -8.88
CA THR A 55 14.91 1.74 -10.11
C THR A 55 15.14 0.23 -9.98
N VAL A 56 14.65 -0.55 -10.95
CA VAL A 56 14.93 -1.99 -11.12
C VAL A 56 15.67 -2.19 -12.43
N THR A 57 16.91 -2.68 -12.35
CA THR A 57 17.77 -2.93 -13.53
C THR A 57 17.50 -4.30 -14.13
N ASP A 58 17.90 -4.50 -15.39
CA ASP A 58 17.78 -5.80 -16.06
C ASP A 58 18.60 -6.86 -15.32
N ALA A 59 19.79 -6.49 -14.85
CA ALA A 59 20.66 -7.38 -14.07
C ALA A 59 20.03 -7.78 -12.73
N HIS A 60 19.35 -6.86 -12.05
CA HIS A 60 18.60 -7.18 -10.83
C HIS A 60 17.47 -8.16 -11.13
N LEU A 61 16.69 -7.90 -12.19
CA LEU A 61 15.58 -8.76 -12.59
C LEU A 61 16.06 -10.18 -12.98
N ASP A 62 17.12 -10.28 -13.76
CA ASP A 62 17.75 -11.56 -14.15
C ASP A 62 18.25 -12.34 -12.94
N ALA A 63 18.90 -11.65 -11.99
CA ALA A 63 19.41 -12.26 -10.77
C ALA A 63 18.27 -12.76 -9.87
N ALA A 64 17.26 -11.92 -9.63
CA ALA A 64 16.10 -12.27 -8.83
C ALA A 64 15.30 -13.44 -9.44
N TYR A 65 15.11 -13.43 -10.77
CA TYR A 65 14.49 -14.53 -11.49
C TYR A 65 15.28 -15.83 -11.36
N SER A 66 16.59 -15.78 -11.62
CA SER A 66 17.47 -16.95 -11.54
C SER A 66 17.46 -17.56 -10.14
N TRP A 67 17.51 -16.71 -9.11
CA TRP A 67 17.45 -17.13 -7.72
C TRP A 67 16.10 -17.79 -7.38
N ALA A 68 14.98 -17.16 -7.76
CA ALA A 68 13.64 -17.70 -7.51
C ALA A 68 13.43 -19.03 -8.22
N ARG A 69 13.85 -19.12 -9.48
CA ARG A 69 13.79 -20.33 -10.29
C ARG A 69 14.62 -21.46 -9.67
N GLU A 70 15.87 -21.19 -9.27
CA GLU A 70 16.72 -22.19 -8.62
C GLU A 70 16.09 -22.71 -7.32
N HIS A 71 15.48 -21.83 -6.53
CA HIS A 71 14.78 -22.20 -5.29
C HIS A 71 13.58 -23.12 -5.56
N VAL A 72 12.75 -22.79 -6.54
CA VAL A 72 11.60 -23.61 -6.97
C VAL A 72 12.07 -24.97 -7.48
N GLU A 73 12.97 -25.00 -8.46
CA GLU A 73 13.47 -26.25 -9.07
C GLU A 73 14.16 -27.16 -8.04
N THR A 74 14.88 -26.59 -7.08
CA THR A 74 15.51 -27.34 -5.99
C THR A 74 14.48 -27.98 -5.07
N THR A 75 13.40 -27.27 -4.78
CA THR A 75 12.32 -27.77 -3.95
C THR A 75 11.55 -28.88 -4.65
N GLU A 76 11.19 -28.71 -5.93
CA GLU A 76 10.56 -29.74 -6.75
C GLU A 76 11.37 -31.03 -6.81
N ARG A 77 12.68 -30.92 -7.06
CA ARG A 77 13.58 -32.09 -7.14
C ARG A 77 13.61 -32.89 -5.84
N LYS A 78 13.40 -32.23 -4.71
CA LYS A 78 13.37 -32.86 -3.38
C LYS A 78 11.98 -33.40 -3.01
N LEU A 79 10.91 -32.98 -3.69
CA LEU A 79 9.53 -33.41 -3.45
C LEU A 79 9.08 -34.42 -4.52
N PRO A 80 9.28 -35.74 -4.32
CA PRO A 80 8.81 -36.73 -5.28
C PRO A 80 7.27 -36.80 -5.29
N GLU A 81 6.68 -36.46 -6.44
CA GLU A 81 5.29 -36.73 -6.89
C GLU A 81 4.25 -36.83 -5.76
N MET A 82 3.95 -35.73 -5.07
CA MET A 82 2.79 -35.63 -4.18
C MET A 82 1.75 -34.68 -4.78
N GLU A 83 0.59 -35.21 -5.15
CA GLU A 83 -0.53 -34.48 -5.80
C GLU A 83 -1.08 -33.30 -4.96
N ALA A 84 -0.87 -33.30 -3.64
CA ALA A 84 -1.56 -32.39 -2.71
C ALA A 84 -1.04 -30.94 -2.69
N GLU A 85 0.17 -30.67 -3.20
CA GLU A 85 0.78 -29.32 -3.28
C GLU A 85 1.38 -29.03 -4.66
N ALA A 86 1.06 -29.87 -5.65
CA ALA A 86 1.40 -29.60 -7.05
C ALA A 86 0.92 -28.18 -7.42
N GLU A 87 -0.26 -27.76 -6.93
CA GLU A 87 -0.83 -26.44 -7.18
C GLU A 87 0.04 -25.26 -6.68
N HIS A 88 0.67 -25.35 -5.51
CA HIS A 88 1.50 -24.23 -5.00
C HIS A 88 2.82 -24.07 -5.77
N LEU A 89 3.46 -25.18 -6.16
CA LEU A 89 4.66 -25.16 -6.98
C LEU A 89 4.34 -24.93 -8.46
N GLU A 90 3.21 -25.43 -8.96
CA GLU A 90 2.67 -25.16 -10.30
C GLU A 90 2.38 -23.67 -10.45
N ASN A 91 1.64 -23.06 -9.51
CA ASN A 91 1.41 -21.61 -9.50
C ASN A 91 2.73 -20.83 -9.46
N ALA A 92 3.70 -21.24 -8.63
CA ALA A 92 5.02 -20.58 -8.60
C ALA A 92 5.78 -20.69 -9.94
N ASN A 93 5.69 -21.84 -10.63
CA ASN A 93 6.29 -22.01 -11.96
C ASN A 93 5.53 -21.23 -13.03
N GLU A 94 4.20 -21.19 -12.96
CA GLU A 94 3.35 -20.40 -13.86
C GLU A 94 3.66 -18.91 -13.70
N ASP A 95 3.76 -18.42 -12.46
CA ASP A 95 4.14 -17.04 -12.14
C ASP A 95 5.53 -16.70 -12.69
N LEU A 96 6.52 -17.59 -12.52
CA LEU A 96 7.86 -17.40 -13.07
C LEU A 96 7.86 -17.45 -14.61
N ALA A 97 7.14 -18.40 -15.21
CA ALA A 97 7.07 -18.53 -16.66
C ALA A 97 6.36 -17.34 -17.32
N GLY A 98 5.32 -16.79 -16.68
CA GLY A 98 4.60 -15.62 -17.16
C GLY A 98 5.33 -14.29 -16.95
N ASN A 99 6.43 -14.29 -16.21
CA ASN A 99 7.23 -13.11 -15.89
C ASN A 99 8.72 -13.33 -16.23
N ALA A 100 9.04 -13.97 -17.35
CA ALA A 100 10.44 -14.16 -17.75
C ALA A 100 11.12 -12.79 -18.03
N PRO A 101 12.36 -12.54 -17.56
CA PRO A 101 13.01 -11.24 -17.70
C PRO A 101 13.11 -10.70 -19.13
N ASP A 102 13.30 -11.58 -20.12
CA ASP A 102 13.39 -11.23 -21.54
C ASP A 102 12.06 -10.82 -22.17
N GLU A 103 10.94 -11.07 -21.48
CA GLU A 103 9.59 -10.68 -21.89
C GLU A 103 9.14 -9.35 -21.25
N ILE A 104 9.93 -8.80 -20.31
CA ILE A 104 9.60 -7.60 -19.52
C ILE A 104 10.29 -6.37 -20.09
N GLU A 105 9.59 -5.63 -20.95
CA GLU A 105 10.11 -4.40 -21.55
C GLU A 105 9.78 -3.14 -20.73
N ALA A 106 8.59 -3.08 -20.11
CA ALA A 106 8.12 -1.88 -19.43
C ALA A 106 8.60 -1.81 -17.96
N SER A 107 9.00 -0.62 -17.51
CA SER A 107 9.49 -0.41 -16.14
C SER A 107 8.44 -0.68 -15.05
N ALA A 108 7.15 -0.53 -15.36
CA ALA A 108 6.07 -0.82 -14.41
C ALA A 108 6.01 -2.32 -14.11
N ASP A 109 6.09 -3.13 -15.16
CA ASP A 109 5.99 -4.59 -15.12
C ASP A 109 7.18 -5.22 -14.39
N ARG A 110 8.34 -4.55 -14.33
CA ARG A 110 9.52 -5.02 -13.57
C ARG A 110 9.24 -5.17 -12.07
N HIS A 111 8.50 -4.24 -11.48
CA HIS A 111 8.15 -4.30 -10.05
C HIS A 111 7.12 -5.39 -9.76
N GLU A 112 6.19 -5.61 -10.69
CA GLU A 112 5.24 -6.72 -10.64
C GLU A 112 5.97 -8.06 -10.74
N ALA A 113 6.93 -8.17 -11.66
CA ALA A 113 7.77 -9.36 -11.80
C ALA A 113 8.60 -9.66 -10.54
N LEU A 114 9.26 -8.66 -9.93
CA LEU A 114 9.94 -8.87 -8.64
C LEU A 114 8.97 -9.35 -7.55
N THR A 115 7.73 -8.85 -7.55
CA THR A 115 6.70 -9.32 -6.62
C THR A 115 6.33 -10.78 -6.90
N ALA A 116 6.15 -11.16 -8.16
CA ALA A 116 5.90 -12.53 -8.57
C ALA A 116 7.05 -13.47 -8.15
N TYR A 117 8.30 -13.04 -8.32
CA TYR A 117 9.47 -13.84 -7.92
C TYR A 117 9.51 -14.07 -6.40
N ARG A 118 9.25 -13.03 -5.61
CA ARG A 118 9.15 -13.13 -4.14
C ARG A 118 8.02 -14.08 -3.71
N LEU A 119 6.87 -14.02 -4.39
CA LEU A 119 5.73 -14.90 -4.12
C LEU A 119 6.05 -16.36 -4.49
N ALA A 120 6.69 -16.61 -5.63
CA ALA A 120 7.14 -17.93 -6.04
C ALA A 120 8.08 -18.56 -5.00
N VAL A 121 9.01 -17.76 -4.45
CA VAL A 121 9.91 -18.18 -3.37
C VAL A 121 9.14 -18.50 -2.10
N ALA A 122 8.22 -17.63 -1.67
CA ALA A 122 7.42 -17.85 -0.47
C ALA A 122 6.60 -19.15 -0.57
N SER A 123 5.92 -19.35 -1.70
CA SER A 123 5.13 -20.56 -2.00
C SER A 123 6.02 -21.81 -2.02
N SER A 124 7.18 -21.74 -2.67
CA SER A 124 8.16 -22.82 -2.70
C SER A 124 8.68 -23.17 -1.29
N ALA A 125 9.00 -22.17 -0.48
CA ALA A 125 9.47 -22.36 0.88
C ALA A 125 8.40 -22.96 1.81
N MET A 126 7.14 -22.55 1.67
CA MET A 126 6.01 -23.17 2.38
C MET A 126 5.85 -24.65 2.01
N ALA A 127 5.83 -24.97 0.72
CA ALA A 127 5.72 -26.36 0.23
C ALA A 127 6.87 -27.23 0.76
N ARG A 128 8.08 -26.66 0.76
CA ARG A 128 9.28 -27.29 1.30
C ARG A 128 9.13 -27.65 2.77
N GLY A 129 8.74 -26.70 3.62
CA GLY A 129 8.61 -26.94 5.06
C GLY A 129 7.44 -27.86 5.42
N ASN A 130 6.34 -27.87 4.67
CA ASN A 130 5.23 -28.79 4.90
C ASN A 130 5.60 -30.27 4.67
N HIS A 131 6.49 -30.55 3.71
CA HIS A 131 6.65 -31.91 3.17
C HIS A 131 8.03 -32.52 3.32
N LEU A 132 9.10 -31.71 3.33
CA LEU A 132 10.45 -32.22 3.57
C LEU A 132 10.77 -32.31 5.06
N GLU A 133 10.05 -31.56 5.90
CA GLU A 133 10.36 -31.38 7.32
C GLU A 133 9.09 -31.44 8.17
N PRO A 134 8.55 -32.64 8.47
CA PRO A 134 7.32 -32.75 9.25
C PRO A 134 7.45 -32.00 10.60
N ALA A 135 6.34 -31.38 11.01
CA ALA A 135 6.26 -30.35 12.07
C ALA A 135 6.80 -30.74 13.47
N GLU A 136 7.11 -32.02 13.70
CA GLU A 136 7.64 -32.54 14.95
C GLU A 136 9.18 -32.63 14.93
N GLY A 137 9.86 -31.49 15.03
CA GLY A 137 11.33 -31.45 15.14
C GLY A 137 11.91 -30.07 15.34
N LEU A 138 13.10 -30.00 15.96
CA LEU A 138 13.97 -28.82 15.86
C LEU A 138 14.33 -28.71 14.37
N GLY A 139 13.82 -27.69 13.65
CA GLY A 139 13.87 -27.57 12.18
C GLY A 139 15.19 -28.03 11.52
N SER A 140 15.19 -28.49 10.26
CA SER A 140 16.34 -29.24 9.71
C SER A 140 17.68 -28.51 9.80
N ASP A 141 18.78 -29.27 9.70
CA ASP A 141 20.12 -28.68 9.60
C ASP A 141 20.20 -27.68 8.44
N GLU A 142 19.52 -27.95 7.31
CA GLU A 142 19.50 -27.05 6.17
C GLU A 142 18.72 -25.74 6.45
N LEU A 143 17.62 -25.81 7.19
CA LEU A 143 16.87 -24.63 7.64
C LEU A 143 17.69 -23.80 8.63
N ARG A 144 18.37 -24.45 9.58
CA ARG A 144 19.23 -23.77 10.56
C ARG A 144 20.44 -23.13 9.89
N ASP A 145 21.05 -23.81 8.92
CA ASP A 145 22.14 -23.25 8.13
C ASP A 145 21.66 -22.05 7.30
N ALA A 146 20.48 -22.13 6.65
CA ALA A 146 19.91 -21.00 5.92
C ALA A 146 19.57 -19.81 6.83
N HIS A 147 19.06 -20.05 8.05
CA HIS A 147 18.82 -19.01 9.05
C HIS A 147 20.11 -18.37 9.54
N LYS A 148 21.15 -19.17 9.77
CA LYS A 148 22.48 -18.70 10.13
C LYS A 148 23.10 -17.86 9.02
N THR A 149 23.01 -18.29 7.77
CA THR A 149 23.48 -17.53 6.60
C THR A 149 22.75 -16.20 6.50
N LEU A 150 21.42 -16.17 6.66
CA LEU A 150 20.67 -14.91 6.68
C LEU A 150 21.17 -13.96 7.78
N GLY A 151 21.45 -14.48 8.99
CA GLY A 151 22.02 -13.67 10.07
C GLY A 151 23.42 -13.13 9.75
N GLU A 152 24.29 -13.95 9.15
CA GLU A 152 25.63 -13.54 8.73
C GLU A 152 25.59 -12.49 7.60
N GLU A 153 24.66 -12.63 6.65
CA GLU A 153 24.43 -11.66 5.57
C GLU A 153 23.88 -10.34 6.15
N LEU A 154 22.92 -10.40 7.10
CA LEU A 154 22.40 -9.22 7.80
C LEU A 154 23.49 -8.49 8.60
N ASP A 155 24.33 -9.21 9.33
CA ASP A 155 25.45 -8.63 10.09
C ASP A 155 26.51 -7.97 9.19
N ALA A 156 26.59 -8.41 7.92
CA ALA A 156 27.52 -7.88 6.93
C ALA A 156 26.93 -6.75 6.07
N PHE A 157 25.61 -6.57 6.09
CA PHE A 157 24.94 -5.53 5.32
C PHE A 157 25.24 -4.15 5.92
N ASP A 158 25.84 -3.28 5.10
CA ASP A 158 26.18 -1.91 5.49
C ASP A 158 25.53 -0.93 4.53
N THR A 159 24.76 0.00 5.09
CA THR A 159 24.01 0.98 4.29
C THR A 159 24.93 2.13 3.91
N SER A 160 25.10 2.35 2.60
CA SER A 160 25.90 3.46 2.07
C SER A 160 25.01 4.50 1.40
N TYR A 161 24.99 5.73 1.90
CA TYR A 161 24.17 6.81 1.35
C TYR A 161 24.85 7.55 0.19
N VAL A 162 25.38 6.82 -0.79
CA VAL A 162 25.97 7.43 -1.99
C VAL A 162 24.88 7.71 -3.02
N GLY A 163 24.95 8.83 -3.75
CA GLY A 163 23.96 9.08 -4.81
C GLY A 163 24.14 10.40 -5.55
N GLU A 164 23.62 10.44 -6.77
CA GLU A 164 23.67 11.61 -7.67
C GLU A 164 22.85 12.79 -7.15
N SER A 165 21.71 12.52 -6.52
CA SER A 165 20.87 13.52 -5.85
C SER A 165 20.38 13.02 -4.50
N LEU A 166 20.05 13.96 -3.61
CA LEU A 166 19.49 13.62 -2.30
C LEU A 166 18.11 12.96 -2.44
N THR A 167 17.23 13.45 -3.32
CA THR A 167 15.89 12.87 -3.54
C THR A 167 15.94 11.43 -4.05
N ARG A 168 16.88 11.11 -4.97
CA ARG A 168 17.12 9.73 -5.44
C ARG A 168 17.63 8.85 -4.30
N THR A 169 18.58 9.36 -3.51
CA THR A 169 19.15 8.63 -2.38
C THR A 169 18.07 8.31 -1.34
N VAL A 170 17.24 9.29 -0.97
CA VAL A 170 16.11 9.09 -0.04
C VAL A 170 15.21 7.95 -0.52
N VAL A 171 14.73 7.98 -1.76
CA VAL A 171 13.78 6.97 -2.25
C VAL A 171 14.41 5.59 -2.40
N GLN A 172 15.59 5.50 -3.02
CA GLN A 172 16.20 4.22 -3.32
C GLN A 172 16.77 3.55 -2.04
N ALA A 173 17.48 4.31 -1.20
CA ALA A 173 18.05 3.78 0.04
C ALA A 173 16.95 3.48 1.08
N SER A 174 15.89 4.30 1.19
CA SER A 174 14.78 3.97 2.09
C SER A 174 14.07 2.67 1.70
N HIS A 175 13.97 2.40 0.40
CA HIS A 175 13.40 1.14 -0.08
C HIS A 175 14.30 -0.06 0.31
N ALA A 176 15.62 0.07 0.15
CA ALA A 176 16.57 -0.94 0.60
C ALA A 176 16.53 -1.15 2.13
N GLU A 177 16.46 -0.08 2.92
CA GLU A 177 16.37 -0.16 4.38
C GLU A 177 15.05 -0.81 4.84
N SER A 178 13.94 -0.55 4.16
CA SER A 178 12.65 -1.20 4.42
C SER A 178 12.69 -2.71 4.14
N LEU A 179 13.41 -3.13 3.10
CA LEU A 179 13.62 -4.54 2.78
C LEU A 179 14.58 -5.23 3.75
N THR A 180 15.67 -4.55 4.12
CA THR A 180 16.61 -5.03 5.15
C THR A 180 15.90 -5.22 6.49
N HIS A 181 15.07 -4.25 6.89
CA HIS A 181 14.21 -4.41 8.05
C HIS A 181 13.29 -5.61 7.95
N SER A 182 12.65 -5.78 6.79
CA SER A 182 11.77 -6.93 6.56
C SER A 182 12.55 -8.23 6.75
N ALA A 183 13.78 -8.32 6.24
CA ALA A 183 14.69 -9.44 6.43
C ALA A 183 15.05 -9.67 7.91
N GLU A 184 15.42 -8.64 8.67
CA GLU A 184 15.68 -8.72 10.11
C GLU A 184 14.46 -9.21 10.90
N SER A 185 13.27 -8.70 10.54
CA SER A 185 12.01 -9.13 11.16
C SER A 185 11.74 -10.61 10.87
N ARG A 186 11.99 -11.06 9.63
CA ARG A 186 11.88 -12.49 9.29
C ARG A 186 12.90 -13.33 10.06
N TYR A 187 14.15 -12.88 10.13
CA TYR A 187 15.23 -13.54 10.86
C TYR A 187 14.91 -13.68 12.35
N THR A 188 14.42 -12.62 12.98
CA THR A 188 14.08 -12.59 14.42
C THR A 188 12.89 -13.47 14.75
N ASN A 189 11.90 -13.53 13.86
CA ASN A 189 10.67 -14.30 14.08
C ASN A 189 10.81 -15.78 13.68
N ALA A 190 11.72 -16.14 12.77
CA ALA A 190 11.89 -17.53 12.32
C ALA A 190 12.15 -18.53 13.46
N PRO A 191 12.96 -18.24 14.50
CA PRO A 191 13.16 -19.11 15.65
C PRO A 191 11.88 -19.51 16.38
N GLU A 192 10.84 -18.67 16.42
CA GLU A 192 9.55 -19.01 17.04
C GLU A 192 8.86 -20.22 16.36
N TYR A 193 9.17 -20.43 15.08
CA TYR A 193 8.60 -21.50 14.26
C TYR A 193 9.54 -22.70 14.10
N MET A 194 10.83 -22.56 14.47
CA MET A 194 11.81 -23.65 14.40
C MET A 194 11.80 -24.55 15.63
N ALA A 195 11.27 -24.09 16.77
CA ALA A 195 11.24 -24.84 18.02
C ALA A 195 10.08 -24.41 18.94
N GLY A 196 9.64 -25.34 19.81
CA GLY A 196 8.64 -25.08 20.85
C GLY A 196 7.19 -25.32 20.42
N ASP A 197 6.23 -24.82 21.21
CA ASP A 197 4.80 -25.07 21.03
C ASP A 197 4.21 -24.43 19.75
N ARG A 198 4.95 -23.53 19.10
CA ARG A 198 4.60 -22.86 17.84
C ARG A 198 5.35 -23.45 16.63
N SER A 199 6.05 -24.57 16.79
CA SER A 199 6.83 -25.22 15.73
C SER A 199 5.99 -25.42 14.46
N ASN A 200 6.46 -24.83 13.37
CA ASN A 200 5.87 -24.93 12.05
C ASN A 200 6.96 -24.72 10.99
N SER A 201 7.49 -25.82 10.47
CA SER A 201 8.59 -25.82 9.49
C SER A 201 8.25 -25.03 8.22
N ALA A 202 6.99 -25.03 7.76
CA ALA A 202 6.57 -24.25 6.59
C ALA A 202 6.70 -22.76 6.84
N MET A 203 6.19 -22.28 7.96
CA MET A 203 6.35 -20.87 8.36
C MET A 203 7.83 -20.54 8.57
N ALA A 204 8.62 -21.41 9.20
CA ALA A 204 10.04 -21.16 9.41
C ALA A 204 10.81 -21.02 8.08
N TRP A 205 10.56 -21.92 7.12
CA TRP A 205 11.15 -21.85 5.78
C TRP A 205 10.70 -20.60 5.02
N GLU A 206 9.41 -20.28 5.02
CA GLU A 206 8.89 -19.08 4.36
C GLU A 206 9.55 -17.82 4.90
N ARG A 207 9.67 -17.69 6.23
CA ARG A 207 10.34 -16.55 6.87
C ARG A 207 11.79 -16.45 6.42
N VAL A 208 12.57 -17.54 6.52
CA VAL A 208 14.00 -17.53 6.15
C VAL A 208 14.19 -17.23 4.66
N ALA A 209 13.46 -17.90 3.78
CA ALA A 209 13.63 -17.73 2.33
C ALA A 209 13.24 -16.32 1.87
N THR A 210 12.10 -15.80 2.34
CA THR A 210 11.68 -14.43 2.02
C THR A 210 12.57 -13.36 2.65
N GLY A 211 13.14 -13.63 3.83
CA GLY A 211 14.14 -12.75 4.44
C GLY A 211 15.40 -12.63 3.58
N ARG A 212 15.88 -13.75 3.04
CA ARG A 212 17.04 -13.77 2.13
C ARG A 212 16.77 -13.05 0.81
N VAL A 213 15.58 -13.23 0.22
CA VAL A 213 15.20 -12.48 -0.99
C VAL A 213 15.12 -10.98 -0.71
N ALA A 214 14.51 -10.59 0.40
CA ALA A 214 14.40 -9.17 0.77
C ALA A 214 15.79 -8.54 0.95
N LEU A 215 16.72 -9.25 1.59
CA LEU A 215 18.10 -8.78 1.77
C LEU A 215 18.84 -8.69 0.43
N HIS A 216 18.75 -9.72 -0.41
CA HIS A 216 19.34 -9.70 -1.76
C HIS A 216 18.82 -8.52 -2.59
N ASP A 217 17.51 -8.25 -2.55
CA ASP A 217 16.94 -7.09 -3.25
C ASP A 217 17.41 -5.77 -2.65
N ALA A 218 17.57 -5.69 -1.32
CA ALA A 218 18.11 -4.50 -0.66
C ALA A 218 19.54 -4.18 -1.14
N GLU A 219 20.39 -5.21 -1.27
CA GLU A 219 21.75 -5.06 -1.82
C GLU A 219 21.73 -4.49 -3.23
N TRP A 220 20.90 -5.05 -4.12
CA TRP A 220 20.74 -4.53 -5.49
C TRP A 220 20.31 -3.07 -5.51
N PHE A 221 19.38 -2.69 -4.65
CA PHE A 221 18.92 -1.31 -4.60
C PHE A 221 19.98 -0.33 -4.07
N GLN A 222 20.88 -0.78 -3.19
CA GLN A 222 22.06 -0.01 -2.78
C GLN A 222 23.11 0.06 -3.90
N GLU A 223 23.36 -1.03 -4.63
CA GLU A 223 24.31 -1.04 -5.74
C GLU A 223 23.90 -0.07 -6.86
N VAL A 224 22.60 0.03 -7.16
CA VAL A 224 22.06 0.96 -8.17
C VAL A 224 22.28 2.43 -7.82
N LEU A 225 22.54 2.74 -6.55
CA LEU A 225 22.90 4.08 -6.14
C LEU A 225 24.36 4.43 -6.48
N ALA A 226 25.27 3.46 -6.49
CA ALA A 226 26.70 3.66 -6.69
C ALA A 226 27.07 3.80 -8.19
N THR A 227 27.13 5.05 -8.67
CA THR A 227 27.65 5.42 -10.00
C THR A 227 28.99 6.17 -9.90
N ASP A 228 29.67 6.36 -11.03
CA ASP A 228 30.97 7.05 -11.11
C ASP A 228 30.94 8.50 -10.58
N ASP A 229 29.76 9.14 -10.59
CA ASP A 229 29.56 10.55 -10.20
C ASP A 229 28.89 10.70 -8.81
N THR A 230 28.88 9.64 -8.00
CA THR A 230 28.21 9.66 -6.69
C THR A 230 28.94 10.47 -5.63
N VAL A 231 28.15 11.04 -4.73
CA VAL A 231 28.62 11.75 -3.53
C VAL A 231 28.00 11.09 -2.31
N ASP A 232 28.76 10.98 -1.22
CA ASP A 232 28.22 10.59 0.09
C ASP A 232 27.22 11.65 0.58
N ARG A 233 25.98 11.23 0.80
CA ARG A 233 24.83 12.07 1.19
C ARG A 233 24.49 11.94 2.68
N THR A 234 25.29 11.26 3.49
CA THR A 234 25.00 11.03 4.92
C THR A 234 24.70 12.33 5.68
N GLU A 235 25.62 13.31 5.64
CA GLU A 235 25.42 14.61 6.32
C GLU A 235 24.19 15.37 5.77
N ALA A 236 23.93 15.25 4.47
CA ALA A 236 22.80 15.91 3.81
C ALA A 236 21.46 15.29 4.23
N LEU A 237 21.41 13.97 4.42
CA LEU A 237 20.26 13.26 4.95
C LEU A 237 20.00 13.63 6.42
N GLU A 238 21.04 13.73 7.26
CA GLU A 238 20.90 14.15 8.66
C GLU A 238 20.30 15.56 8.76
N ALA A 239 20.87 16.51 8.01
CA ALA A 239 20.37 17.86 7.95
C ALA A 239 18.94 17.92 7.39
N CYS A 240 18.62 17.08 6.40
CA CYS A 240 17.28 17.00 5.82
C CYS A 240 16.25 16.46 6.82
N ASN A 241 16.62 15.42 7.58
CA ASN A 241 15.78 14.88 8.66
C ASN A 241 15.44 15.98 9.68
N ASP A 242 16.44 16.73 10.14
CA ASP A 242 16.18 17.77 11.15
C ASP A 242 15.31 18.91 10.58
N ARG A 243 15.53 19.31 9.32
CA ARG A 243 14.67 20.31 8.64
C ARG A 243 13.22 19.83 8.49
N LEU A 244 13.00 18.57 8.11
CA LEU A 244 11.66 18.02 7.95
C LEU A 244 10.95 17.88 9.30
N ALA A 245 11.65 17.45 10.35
CA ALA A 245 11.12 17.41 11.71
C ALA A 245 10.65 18.80 12.19
N GLU A 246 11.49 19.83 12.03
CA GLU A 246 11.13 21.21 12.36
C GLU A 246 9.93 21.70 11.53
N ARG A 247 9.86 21.31 10.25
CA ARG A 247 8.76 21.69 9.37
C ARG A 247 7.44 21.05 9.81
N ILE A 248 7.45 19.76 10.16
CA ILE A 248 6.28 19.04 10.68
C ILE A 248 5.80 19.68 11.98
N GLU A 249 6.72 19.97 12.91
CA GLU A 249 6.37 20.64 14.17
C GLU A 249 5.71 22.00 13.90
N SER A 250 6.31 22.80 13.02
CA SER A 250 5.75 24.11 12.68
C SER A 250 4.41 24.04 11.95
N ALA A 251 4.18 23.03 11.10
CA ALA A 251 2.94 22.89 10.34
C ALA A 251 1.79 22.32 11.20
N THR A 252 2.13 21.53 12.21
CA THR A 252 1.16 20.98 13.17
C THR A 252 0.86 21.94 14.33
N ASP A 253 1.70 22.96 14.56
CA ASP A 253 1.44 24.02 15.54
C ASP A 253 0.20 24.84 15.16
N GLY A 254 -0.81 24.83 16.02
CA GLY A 254 -2.06 25.55 15.84
C GLY A 254 -3.19 24.78 15.14
N VAL A 255 -2.96 23.56 14.64
CA VAL A 255 -4.01 22.69 14.09
C VAL A 255 -5.02 22.31 15.18
N GLN A 256 -6.31 22.49 14.90
CA GLN A 256 -7.37 22.00 15.80
C GLN A 256 -7.59 20.49 15.63
N TRP A 257 -7.24 19.71 16.66
CA TRP A 257 -7.38 18.26 16.66
C TRP A 257 -8.76 17.78 17.12
N GLU A 258 -9.44 18.61 17.89
CA GLU A 258 -10.77 18.37 18.43
C GLU A 258 -11.68 19.55 18.09
N ASP A 259 -12.95 19.27 17.84
CA ASP A 259 -13.97 20.26 17.57
C ASP A 259 -14.47 20.95 18.86
N GLU A 260 -15.49 21.80 18.76
CA GLU A 260 -16.07 22.50 19.91
C GLU A 260 -16.76 21.56 20.94
N HIS A 261 -16.98 20.30 20.59
CA HIS A 261 -17.57 19.26 21.43
C HIS A 261 -16.52 18.31 22.03
N GLY A 262 -15.23 18.51 21.74
CA GLY A 262 -14.13 17.66 22.23
C GLY A 262 -14.00 16.35 21.45
N MET A 263 -14.48 16.31 20.21
CA MET A 263 -14.48 15.16 19.32
C MET A 263 -13.42 15.32 18.24
N ASN A 264 -12.77 14.23 17.84
CA ASN A 264 -11.67 14.28 16.87
C ASN A 264 -12.13 14.86 15.52
N THR A 265 -11.31 15.74 14.95
CA THR A 265 -11.50 16.30 13.60
C THR A 265 -11.01 15.34 12.52
N TRP A 266 -11.33 15.63 11.25
CA TRP A 266 -10.75 14.91 10.11
C TRP A 266 -9.23 15.04 10.09
N ALA A 267 -8.69 16.22 10.41
CA ALA A 267 -7.24 16.44 10.55
C ALA A 267 -6.60 15.47 11.55
N SER A 268 -7.21 15.26 12.73
CA SER A 268 -6.76 14.26 13.72
C SER A 268 -6.75 12.83 13.15
N GLY A 269 -7.81 12.45 12.44
CA GLY A 269 -7.89 11.15 11.78
C GLY A 269 -6.83 10.95 10.69
N ARG A 270 -6.61 11.96 9.84
CA ARG A 270 -5.59 11.95 8.78
C ARG A 270 -4.18 11.82 9.35
N TRP A 271 -3.87 12.64 10.35
CA TRP A 271 -2.54 12.63 10.97
C TRP A 271 -2.23 11.29 11.59
N ARG A 272 -3.18 10.73 12.35
CA ARG A 272 -3.04 9.39 12.91
C ARG A 272 -2.88 8.32 11.82
N ALA A 273 -3.63 8.41 10.73
CA ALA A 273 -3.50 7.46 9.62
C ALA A 273 -2.10 7.52 8.99
N ALA A 274 -1.56 8.73 8.75
CA ALA A 274 -0.20 8.93 8.24
C ALA A 274 0.87 8.33 9.18
N GLN A 275 0.68 8.48 10.50
CA GLN A 275 1.58 7.88 11.49
C GLN A 275 1.50 6.35 11.54
N MET A 276 0.30 5.79 11.32
CA MET A 276 0.06 4.34 11.37
C MET A 276 0.41 3.61 10.07
N ASP A 277 0.57 4.32 8.96
CA ASP A 277 0.88 3.70 7.66
C ASP A 277 2.31 3.14 7.60
N HIS A 278 3.18 3.62 8.49
CA HIS A 278 4.53 3.12 8.64
C HIS A 278 4.63 2.23 9.86
N ARG A 279 5.48 1.19 9.76
CA ARG A 279 5.85 0.37 10.92
C ARG A 279 6.76 1.09 11.90
N TYR A 280 7.33 2.22 11.47
CA TYR A 280 8.33 2.99 12.18
C TYR A 280 7.90 4.43 12.36
N GLU A 281 8.19 4.97 13.53
CA GLU A 281 8.36 6.40 13.69
C GLU A 281 9.73 6.81 13.11
N PRO A 282 9.87 8.01 12.52
CA PRO A 282 11.15 8.47 11.98
C PRO A 282 12.32 8.42 12.96
N ASP A 283 12.07 8.77 14.23
CA ASP A 283 13.11 8.79 15.26
C ASP A 283 13.62 7.38 15.58
N ASP A 284 12.73 6.39 15.60
CA ASP A 284 13.09 4.98 15.77
C ASP A 284 13.92 4.50 14.58
N ALA A 285 13.47 4.77 13.35
CA ALA A 285 14.21 4.43 12.14
C ALA A 285 15.62 5.05 12.12
N LYS A 286 15.73 6.34 12.50
CA LYS A 286 17.02 7.03 12.63
C LYS A 286 17.90 6.38 13.69
N SER A 287 17.34 6.02 14.85
CA SER A 287 18.07 5.38 15.95
C SER A 287 18.60 3.98 15.59
N ASP A 288 17.88 3.28 14.71
CA ASP A 288 18.26 1.98 14.13
C ASP A 288 19.24 2.13 12.96
N GLY A 289 19.73 3.34 12.66
CA GLY A 289 20.68 3.59 11.57
C GLY A 289 20.05 3.59 10.17
N ARG A 290 18.73 3.78 10.07
CA ARG A 290 17.98 3.82 8.79
C ARG A 290 17.58 5.23 8.41
N LEU A 291 18.59 6.05 8.12
CA LEU A 291 18.42 7.47 7.97
C LEU A 291 17.61 7.84 6.71
N ALA A 292 17.77 7.12 5.60
CA ALA A 292 17.02 7.42 4.39
C ALA A 292 15.52 7.13 4.56
N LEU A 293 15.18 6.05 5.28
CA LEU A 293 13.82 5.68 5.66
C LEU A 293 13.21 6.71 6.60
N ALA A 294 13.95 7.18 7.61
CA ALA A 294 13.50 8.26 8.49
C ALA A 294 13.14 9.52 7.68
N VAL A 295 14.02 9.96 6.77
CA VAL A 295 13.77 11.11 5.88
C VAL A 295 12.58 10.88 4.95
N SER A 296 12.44 9.67 4.39
CA SER A 296 11.32 9.31 3.51
C SER A 296 9.98 9.39 4.24
N ILE A 297 9.89 8.80 5.44
CA ILE A 297 8.70 8.86 6.29
C ILE A 297 8.39 10.32 6.67
N GLN A 298 9.40 11.10 7.04
CA GLN A 298 9.18 12.51 7.36
C GLN A 298 8.76 13.35 6.16
N ALA A 299 9.22 13.05 4.94
CA ALA A 299 8.75 13.73 3.75
C ALA A 299 7.26 13.44 3.49
N GLU A 300 6.82 12.20 3.71
CA GLU A 300 5.41 11.82 3.67
C GLU A 300 4.60 12.55 4.75
N TRP A 301 5.09 12.54 6.00
CA TRP A 301 4.43 13.23 7.12
C TRP A 301 4.40 14.75 6.93
N ALA A 302 5.46 15.35 6.42
CA ALA A 302 5.51 16.78 6.12
C ALA A 302 4.46 17.15 5.06
N THR A 303 4.30 16.33 4.02
CA THR A 303 3.26 16.53 2.99
C THR A 303 1.86 16.59 3.62
N VAL A 304 1.54 15.65 4.51
CA VAL A 304 0.25 15.63 5.21
C VAL A 304 0.14 16.80 6.19
N ALA A 305 1.19 17.07 6.97
CA ALA A 305 1.19 18.11 8.00
C ALA A 305 0.90 19.50 7.42
N GLU A 306 1.43 19.83 6.24
CA GLU A 306 1.17 21.09 5.54
C GLU A 306 -0.31 21.33 5.24
N THR A 307 -1.11 20.27 5.13
CA THR A 307 -2.49 20.35 4.67
C THR A 307 -3.50 20.14 5.79
N LEU A 308 -3.07 19.81 7.01
CA LEU A 308 -3.98 19.49 8.12
C LEU A 308 -4.89 20.65 8.53
N ALA A 309 -4.38 21.89 8.49
CA ALA A 309 -5.15 23.08 8.83
C ALA A 309 -6.33 23.34 7.87
N GLU A 310 -6.33 22.76 6.66
CA GLU A 310 -7.47 22.86 5.74
C GLU A 310 -8.66 21.99 6.16
N PHE A 311 -8.48 21.11 7.15
CA PHE A 311 -9.47 20.13 7.59
C PHE A 311 -9.68 20.11 9.10
N ASP A 312 -9.18 21.12 9.81
CA ASP A 312 -9.25 21.19 11.27
C ASP A 312 -10.63 21.65 11.79
N ASP A 313 -11.49 22.15 10.90
CA ASP A 313 -12.90 22.46 11.12
C ASP A 313 -13.85 21.36 10.61
N VAL A 314 -13.31 20.31 9.98
CA VAL A 314 -14.10 19.21 9.43
C VAL A 314 -14.29 18.14 10.52
N PRO A 315 -15.53 17.72 10.82
CA PRO A 315 -15.80 16.65 11.77
C PRO A 315 -15.11 15.33 11.39
N GLY A 316 -14.61 14.62 12.40
CA GLY A 316 -14.00 13.31 12.20
C GLY A 316 -15.01 12.20 11.94
N TRP A 317 -14.49 10.99 11.78
CA TRP A 317 -15.24 9.82 11.31
C TRP A 317 -16.40 9.42 12.23
N GLY A 318 -16.31 9.75 13.52
CA GLY A 318 -17.33 9.43 14.52
C GLY A 318 -18.60 10.28 14.39
N GLU A 319 -18.52 11.46 13.77
CA GLU A 319 -19.61 12.44 13.69
C GLU A 319 -20.26 12.51 12.31
N LEU A 320 -19.57 12.09 11.25
CA LEU A 320 -20.17 11.93 9.91
C LEU A 320 -21.31 10.87 9.89
N GLY A 321 -21.49 10.11 10.97
CA GLY A 321 -22.62 9.20 11.16
C GLY A 321 -23.88 9.87 11.71
N ASP A 322 -23.80 11.09 12.23
CA ASP A 322 -24.98 11.86 12.63
C ASP A 322 -25.59 12.56 11.40
N ALA A 323 -26.87 12.26 11.14
CA ALA A 323 -27.57 12.58 9.90
C ALA A 323 -27.73 14.08 9.57
N ASP A 324 -27.26 14.97 10.45
CA ASP A 324 -27.37 16.42 10.31
C ASP A 324 -26.05 17.08 9.82
N ILE A 325 -24.95 16.32 9.67
CA ILE A 325 -23.65 16.81 9.17
C ILE A 325 -23.33 16.11 7.84
N GLY A 326 -24.02 16.51 6.76
CA GLY A 326 -23.67 16.11 5.40
C GLY A 326 -22.64 17.06 4.79
N LEU A 327 -21.56 16.53 4.22
CA LEU A 327 -20.54 17.35 3.54
C LEU A 327 -20.86 17.62 2.08
N LEU A 328 -21.58 16.70 1.43
CA LEU A 328 -22.06 16.86 0.07
C LEU A 328 -23.53 17.30 0.09
N ASP A 329 -23.82 18.43 -0.55
CA ASP A 329 -25.20 18.87 -0.77
C ASP A 329 -25.86 18.04 -1.91
N ASP A 330 -25.04 17.55 -2.85
CA ASP A 330 -25.43 16.71 -3.99
C ASP A 330 -24.31 15.69 -4.29
N VAL A 331 -24.67 14.43 -4.54
CA VAL A 331 -23.74 13.36 -4.96
C VAL A 331 -23.00 13.69 -6.27
N GLY A 332 -23.55 14.57 -7.12
CA GLY A 332 -22.88 15.09 -8.31
C GLY A 332 -21.61 15.91 -7.99
N GLU A 333 -21.48 16.43 -6.76
CA GLU A 333 -20.26 17.10 -6.30
C GLU A 333 -19.08 16.14 -6.19
N LEU A 334 -19.32 14.84 -5.95
CA LEU A 334 -18.28 13.82 -5.90
C LEU A 334 -17.46 13.74 -7.21
N VAL A 335 -18.12 13.94 -8.35
CA VAL A 335 -17.46 14.01 -9.67
C VAL A 335 -16.57 15.24 -9.75
N ALA A 336 -17.01 16.37 -9.20
CA ALA A 336 -16.22 17.61 -9.18
C ALA A 336 -15.00 17.48 -8.27
N GLU A 337 -15.17 16.86 -7.08
CA GLU A 337 -14.07 16.60 -6.15
C GLU A 337 -12.99 15.71 -6.78
N LYS A 338 -13.37 14.60 -7.42
CA LYS A 338 -12.41 13.73 -8.09
C LYS A 338 -11.74 14.39 -9.29
N ARG A 339 -12.46 15.22 -10.06
CA ARG A 339 -11.86 15.99 -11.16
C ARG A 339 -10.83 17.00 -10.63
N SER A 340 -11.16 17.72 -9.56
CA SER A 340 -10.24 18.63 -8.90
C SER A 340 -8.97 17.89 -8.44
N ALA A 341 -9.12 16.74 -7.79
CA ALA A 341 -8.00 15.89 -7.38
C ALA A 341 -7.17 15.42 -8.59
N SER A 342 -7.81 14.93 -9.65
CA SER A 342 -7.12 14.49 -10.87
C SER A 342 -6.34 15.61 -11.56
N ASP A 343 -6.93 16.81 -11.65
CA ASP A 343 -6.28 17.98 -12.26
C ASP A 343 -5.05 18.43 -11.44
N ARG A 344 -5.17 18.42 -10.10
CA ARG A 344 -4.08 18.76 -9.16
C ARG A 344 -2.95 17.74 -9.19
N LEU A 345 -3.29 16.45 -9.18
CA LEU A 345 -2.33 15.36 -9.33
C LEU A 345 -1.60 15.44 -10.68
N SER A 346 -2.30 15.76 -11.77
CA SER A 346 -1.69 15.87 -13.10
C SER A 346 -0.75 17.08 -13.18
N THR A 347 -1.20 18.23 -12.67
CA THR A 347 -0.37 19.44 -12.60
C THR A 347 0.89 19.21 -11.77
N THR A 348 0.76 18.49 -10.65
CA THR A 348 1.87 18.18 -9.77
C THR A 348 2.82 17.18 -10.42
N ALA A 349 2.32 16.16 -11.11
CA ALA A 349 3.13 15.23 -11.89
C ALA A 349 3.99 15.96 -12.95
N ASP A 350 3.41 16.94 -13.65
CA ASP A 350 4.15 17.78 -14.58
C ASP A 350 5.21 18.65 -13.88
N ALA A 351 4.90 19.17 -12.69
CA ALA A 351 5.78 20.06 -11.92
C ALA A 351 6.99 19.32 -11.32
N VAL A 352 6.79 18.13 -10.75
CA VAL A 352 7.90 17.32 -10.19
C VAL A 352 8.69 16.60 -11.27
N GLY A 353 8.07 16.35 -12.44
CA GLY A 353 8.72 15.73 -13.58
C GLY A 353 9.30 14.36 -13.25
N THR A 354 10.63 14.24 -13.33
CA THR A 354 11.37 13.00 -13.07
C THR A 354 12.02 12.95 -11.69
N ASP A 355 11.66 13.86 -10.76
CA ASP A 355 12.18 13.79 -9.40
C ASP A 355 11.68 12.51 -8.68
N PRO A 356 12.58 11.64 -8.17
CA PRO A 356 12.17 10.38 -7.54
C PRO A 356 11.28 10.57 -6.32
N LEU A 357 11.58 11.57 -5.48
CA LEU A 357 10.80 11.83 -4.27
C LEU A 357 9.42 12.38 -4.62
N GLY A 358 9.35 13.30 -5.59
CA GLY A 358 8.08 13.81 -6.10
C GLY A 358 7.18 12.69 -6.65
N ALA A 359 7.75 11.77 -7.43
CA ALA A 359 7.04 10.60 -7.93
C ALA A 359 6.62 9.64 -6.81
N HIS A 360 7.44 9.45 -5.76
CA HIS A 360 7.11 8.65 -4.58
C HIS A 360 5.88 9.22 -3.85
N LEU A 361 5.93 10.51 -3.48
CA LEU A 361 4.86 11.19 -2.76
C LEU A 361 3.56 11.25 -3.59
N LEU A 362 3.66 11.44 -4.91
CA LEU A 362 2.50 11.41 -5.81
C LEU A 362 1.84 10.04 -5.85
N ARG A 363 2.61 8.96 -5.94
CA ARG A 363 2.04 7.59 -5.93
C ARG A 363 1.27 7.32 -4.64
N ARG A 364 1.80 7.77 -3.50
CA ARG A 364 1.13 7.66 -2.19
C ARG A 364 -0.17 8.46 -2.14
N THR A 365 -0.16 9.66 -2.72
CA THR A 365 -1.36 10.50 -2.84
C THR A 365 -2.40 9.88 -3.79
N ILE A 366 -1.97 9.26 -4.89
CA ILE A 366 -2.86 8.53 -5.83
C ILE A 366 -3.50 7.32 -5.14
N GLN A 367 -2.77 6.58 -4.29
CA GLN A 367 -3.34 5.46 -3.53
C GLN A 367 -4.54 5.88 -2.67
N ASN A 368 -4.55 7.10 -2.12
CA ASN A 368 -5.71 7.62 -1.39
C ASN A 368 -6.95 7.78 -2.27
N VAL A 369 -6.76 8.17 -3.54
CA VAL A 369 -7.84 8.23 -4.54
C VAL A 369 -8.32 6.83 -4.91
N GLU A 370 -7.40 5.87 -5.11
CA GLU A 370 -7.72 4.48 -5.42
C GLU A 370 -8.49 3.80 -4.28
N LEU A 371 -8.16 4.09 -3.02
CA LEU A 371 -8.91 3.62 -1.85
C LEU A 371 -10.31 4.22 -1.79
N ALA A 372 -10.47 5.49 -2.17
CA ALA A 372 -11.80 6.11 -2.31
C ALA A 372 -12.59 5.44 -3.43
N ASP A 373 -11.99 5.23 -4.61
CA ASP A 373 -12.62 4.55 -5.74
C ASP A 373 -13.04 3.12 -5.38
N SER A 374 -12.18 2.34 -4.73
CA SER A 374 -12.51 0.99 -4.26
C SER A 374 -13.65 0.98 -3.24
N SER A 375 -13.69 1.97 -2.35
CA SER A 375 -14.80 2.12 -1.38
C SER A 375 -16.12 2.44 -2.09
N LEU A 376 -16.09 3.31 -3.11
CA LEU A 376 -17.27 3.65 -3.91
C LEU A 376 -17.75 2.48 -4.78
N ASP A 377 -16.83 1.72 -5.37
CA ASP A 377 -17.14 0.52 -6.14
C ASP A 377 -17.81 -0.53 -5.23
N HIS A 378 -17.24 -0.77 -4.04
CA HIS A 378 -17.86 -1.62 -3.03
C HIS A 378 -19.25 -1.12 -2.60
N LEU A 379 -19.41 0.19 -2.42
CA LEU A 379 -20.69 0.83 -2.09
C LEU A 379 -21.72 0.59 -3.22
N GLN A 380 -21.32 0.71 -4.48
CA GLN A 380 -22.15 0.44 -5.66
C GLN A 380 -22.56 -1.04 -5.74
N GLU A 381 -21.66 -1.98 -5.50
CA GLU A 381 -21.97 -3.41 -5.47
C GLU A 381 -22.99 -3.75 -4.36
N ASN A 382 -22.97 -2.97 -3.28
CA ASN A 382 -23.75 -3.20 -2.06
C ASN A 382 -24.87 -2.17 -1.83
N VAL A 383 -25.37 -1.53 -2.90
CA VAL A 383 -26.45 -0.49 -2.89
C VAL A 383 -27.63 -0.78 -1.98
N ARG A 384 -27.92 -2.06 -1.80
CA ARG A 384 -29.04 -2.57 -1.03
C ARG A 384 -28.76 -2.60 0.48
N SER A 385 -27.53 -2.91 0.87
CA SER A 385 -27.12 -3.32 2.22
C SER A 385 -27.01 -2.14 3.19
N TYR A 386 -26.57 -0.98 2.72
CA TYR A 386 -26.29 0.19 3.54
C TYR A 386 -27.56 0.93 3.99
N GLU A 387 -27.59 1.39 5.24
CA GLU A 387 -28.59 2.37 5.71
C GLU A 387 -28.38 3.75 5.04
N THR A 388 -29.37 4.64 5.11
CA THR A 388 -29.28 5.94 4.41
C THR A 388 -28.18 6.83 4.97
N ALA A 389 -28.03 6.89 6.30
CA ALA A 389 -26.96 7.65 6.95
C ALA A 389 -25.59 7.06 6.59
N GLU A 390 -25.42 5.75 6.77
CA GLU A 390 -24.19 5.02 6.44
C GLU A 390 -23.76 5.21 4.96
N TRP A 391 -24.74 5.23 4.03
CA TRP A 391 -24.49 5.52 2.62
C TRP A 391 -23.94 6.93 2.39
N GLN A 392 -24.54 7.94 3.03
CA GLN A 392 -24.05 9.32 2.94
C GLN A 392 -22.66 9.46 3.55
N THR A 393 -22.42 8.84 4.70
CA THR A 393 -21.11 8.83 5.36
C THR A 393 -20.00 8.29 4.44
N GLU A 394 -20.26 7.22 3.69
CA GLU A 394 -19.26 6.68 2.75
C GLU A 394 -19.04 7.60 1.53
N LEU A 395 -20.08 8.29 1.04
CA LEU A 395 -19.93 9.31 -0.01
C LEU A 395 -19.10 10.50 0.46
N ASP A 396 -19.40 11.03 1.65
CA ASP A 396 -18.69 12.14 2.27
C ASP A 396 -17.23 11.76 2.57
N ARG A 397 -16.97 10.52 3.00
CA ARG A 397 -15.62 9.98 3.16
C ARG A 397 -14.85 9.94 1.85
N ALA A 398 -15.48 9.50 0.76
CA ALA A 398 -14.83 9.48 -0.55
C ALA A 398 -14.49 10.90 -1.02
N ALA A 399 -15.41 11.86 -0.86
CA ALA A 399 -15.16 13.26 -1.17
C ALA A 399 -14.00 13.85 -0.35
N LEU A 400 -13.94 13.59 0.96
CA LEU A 400 -12.84 14.03 1.80
C LEU A 400 -11.49 13.41 1.39
N ARG A 401 -11.47 12.15 0.94
CA ARG A 401 -10.25 11.53 0.41
C ARG A 401 -9.80 12.20 -0.89
N TYR A 402 -10.72 12.56 -1.80
CA TYR A 402 -10.37 13.32 -3.00
C TYR A 402 -9.86 14.72 -2.67
N ARG A 403 -10.51 15.44 -1.75
CA ARG A 403 -10.03 16.76 -1.26
C ARG A 403 -8.65 16.66 -0.61
N SER A 404 -8.45 15.66 0.24
CA SER A 404 -7.15 15.39 0.89
C SER A 404 -6.06 15.12 -0.15
N ALA A 405 -6.36 14.30 -1.16
CA ALA A 405 -5.41 14.01 -2.24
C ALA A 405 -5.08 15.25 -3.08
N ALA A 406 -6.06 16.14 -3.32
CA ALA A 406 -5.83 17.40 -4.02
C ALA A 406 -4.91 18.34 -3.21
N ALA A 407 -5.14 18.47 -1.91
CA ALA A 407 -4.32 19.29 -1.01
C ALA A 407 -2.89 18.74 -0.89
N ASP A 408 -2.75 17.42 -0.69
CA ASP A 408 -1.45 16.77 -0.58
C ASP A 408 -0.65 16.94 -1.89
N ALA A 409 -1.31 16.81 -3.04
CA ALA A 409 -0.68 17.06 -4.34
C ALA A 409 -0.08 18.47 -4.44
N ASP A 410 -0.81 19.49 -3.98
CA ASP A 410 -0.32 20.88 -3.99
C ASP A 410 0.89 21.11 -3.06
N ALA A 411 1.00 20.35 -1.96
CA ALA A 411 2.09 20.46 -1.01
C ALA A 411 3.41 19.81 -1.51
N ILE A 412 3.32 18.76 -2.34
CA ILE A 412 4.46 17.95 -2.79
C ILE A 412 5.63 18.78 -3.35
N PRO A 413 5.45 19.75 -4.29
CA PRO A 413 6.58 20.50 -4.85
C PRO A 413 7.38 21.27 -3.79
N THR A 414 6.72 21.73 -2.74
CA THR A 414 7.36 22.43 -1.62
C THR A 414 8.22 21.46 -0.81
N ILE A 415 7.70 20.27 -0.51
CA ILE A 415 8.44 19.24 0.23
C ILE A 415 9.63 18.72 -0.58
N VAL A 416 9.44 18.47 -1.88
CA VAL A 416 10.54 18.07 -2.78
C VAL A 416 11.64 19.13 -2.80
N SER A 417 11.28 20.41 -2.88
CA SER A 417 12.25 21.52 -2.83
C SER A 417 12.98 21.57 -1.50
N LEU A 418 12.28 21.39 -0.37
CA LEU A 418 12.88 21.37 0.97
C LEU A 418 13.93 20.25 1.14
N VAL A 419 13.68 19.10 0.53
CA VAL A 419 14.66 17.99 0.49
C VAL A 419 15.80 18.35 -0.45
N ALA A 420 15.51 18.80 -1.68
CA ALA A 420 16.52 19.11 -2.69
C ALA A 420 17.45 20.29 -2.31
N ASP A 421 17.00 21.26 -1.52
CA ASP A 421 17.78 22.45 -1.14
C ASP A 421 19.00 22.14 -0.24
N GLY A 422 19.12 20.92 0.27
CA GLY A 422 20.31 20.44 0.99
C GLY A 422 21.39 19.77 0.11
N SER A 423 21.25 19.81 -1.22
CA SER A 423 22.08 19.06 -2.18
C SER A 423 23.46 19.63 -2.46
#